data_AF-A0A7L5BTS0-F1
#
_entry.id   AF-A0A7L5BTS0-F1
#
_cell.length_a   1.000
_cell.length_b   1.000
_cell.length_c   1.000
_cell.angle_alpha   90.00
_cell.angle_beta   90.00
_cell.angle_gamma   90.00
#
_symmetry.space_group_name_H-M   'P 1'
#
loop_
_entity.id
_entity.type
_entity.pdbx_description
1 polymer ?
#
loop_
_entity_poly.entity_id
_entity_poly.type
_entity_poly.pdbx_seq_one_letter_code
_entity_poly.pdbx_strand_id
1 'polypeptide(L)'
;MGWLTDLIGALFGWGAVFGAAVAWFSYSLANIWKKDNTARERWIRRLRNTDWSESYGRIVNAALDWLDRRFSPEIAEDPPPFAPGSPRAAWSAPLLSFLLAVALAYPLLGLIAQWAATGGDAAVGGLVIVPAEPVVGIRIATLCGIALVAFAMWECRTATRTGYAVFWLLFAGAVAFAVAFAVAGAVAVAVAFAVAFAVAGAVAVAFAVAVAFAVAFAVAGAVAIAVEILGRRTGRPALMLFLWTLLASGLIHIAVSATPRIPEGNRGVILFVSILPLLNGLTDFLSVGASRWLLRTAAPTDAQRRPRLLHWRWDAAAALATLALLAVGFIAFVTFSVPQDGVPLIDLMATFTDIRVHPENYWWLGFMVFTTLLPSLLHLLLAAYSAFLLVPTGLRRWIADRLEAGASGDEERGKYAAAALILLCASSLSLPLIVMAEGALQLWSGRADLRDGTLRLCEWFTLWLGQFA
;
A
#
# COMPACT_ATOMS: atom_id res chain seq x y z
N MET A 1 30.95 15.78 3.77
CA MET A 1 30.63 14.90 4.91
C MET A 1 29.17 14.44 4.90
N GLY A 2 28.18 15.29 4.58
CA GLY A 2 26.76 14.88 4.49
C GLY A 2 26.45 13.69 3.56
N TRP A 3 27.04 13.65 2.36
CA TRP A 3 26.82 12.53 1.43
C TRP A 3 27.28 11.16 1.98
N LEU A 4 28.27 11.16 2.88
CA LEU A 4 28.78 9.93 3.48
C LEU A 4 27.83 9.44 4.58
N THR A 5 27.26 10.34 5.38
CA THR A 5 26.24 10.00 6.38
C THR A 5 24.94 9.54 5.72
N ASP A 6 24.55 10.13 4.60
CA ASP A 6 23.36 9.71 3.83
C ASP A 6 23.58 8.35 3.19
N LEU A 7 24.76 8.12 2.61
CA LEU A 7 25.15 6.81 2.07
C LEU A 7 25.18 5.74 3.16
N ILE A 8 25.75 6.04 4.34
CA ILE A 8 25.77 5.11 5.48
C ILE A 8 24.36 4.83 5.98
N GLY A 9 23.49 5.83 6.08
CA GLY A 9 22.09 5.68 6.47
C GLY A 9 21.30 4.82 5.47
N ALA A 10 21.46 5.06 4.18
CA ALA A 10 20.84 4.26 3.12
C ALA A 10 21.37 2.82 3.12
N LEU A 11 22.68 2.62 3.29
CA LEU A 11 23.28 1.30 3.42
C LEU A 11 22.80 0.56 4.67
N PHE A 12 22.53 1.26 5.77
CA PHE A 12 21.99 0.66 6.99
C PHE A 12 20.52 0.27 6.82
N GLY A 13 19.71 1.13 6.19
CA GLY A 13 18.30 0.86 5.89
C GLY A 13 18.13 -0.31 4.91
N TRP A 14 18.83 -0.28 3.77
CA TRP A 14 18.79 -1.36 2.80
C TRP A 14 19.50 -2.62 3.29
N GLY A 15 20.54 -2.46 4.12
CA GLY A 15 21.16 -3.54 4.85
C GLY A 15 20.18 -4.26 5.78
N ALA A 16 19.27 -3.54 6.42
CA ALA A 16 18.21 -4.13 7.23
C ALA A 16 17.19 -4.89 6.37
N VAL A 17 16.78 -4.36 5.21
CA VAL A 17 15.87 -5.06 4.28
C VAL A 17 16.52 -6.35 3.75
N PHE A 18 17.78 -6.27 3.31
CA PHE A 18 18.54 -7.44 2.87
C PHE A 18 18.74 -8.44 4.02
N GLY A 19 19.12 -7.96 5.20
CA GLY A 19 19.31 -8.78 6.40
C GLY A 19 18.03 -9.49 6.83
N ALA A 20 16.88 -8.83 6.76
CA ALA A 20 15.57 -9.43 7.01
C ALA A 20 15.24 -10.52 5.99
N ALA A 21 15.53 -10.30 4.70
CA ALA A 21 15.37 -11.32 3.67
C ALA A 21 16.29 -12.53 3.93
N VAL A 22 17.56 -12.29 4.28
CA VAL A 22 18.51 -13.35 4.66
C VAL A 22 18.01 -14.13 5.87
N ALA A 23 17.53 -13.45 6.92
CA ALA A 23 16.99 -14.10 8.11
C ALA A 23 15.77 -14.97 7.78
N TRP A 24 14.84 -14.44 6.98
CA TRP A 24 13.66 -15.17 6.52
C TRP A 24 14.03 -16.44 5.73
N PHE A 25 14.95 -16.32 4.77
CA PHE A 25 15.38 -17.48 3.98
C PHE A 25 16.26 -18.45 4.79
N SER A 26 17.03 -17.96 5.76
CA SER A 26 17.79 -18.81 6.69
C SER A 26 16.85 -19.68 7.53
N TYR A 27 15.75 -19.10 7.99
CA TYR A 27 14.69 -19.84 8.69
C TYR A 27 13.97 -20.81 7.73
N SER A 28 13.52 -20.33 6.57
CA SER A 28 12.71 -21.11 5.62
C SER A 28 13.46 -22.26 4.95
N LEU A 29 14.78 -22.10 4.77
CA LEU A 29 15.68 -23.08 4.16
C LEU A 29 16.61 -23.71 5.22
N ALA A 30 16.26 -23.57 6.50
CA ALA A 30 16.99 -24.18 7.59
C ALA A 30 17.11 -25.69 7.33
N ASN A 31 18.33 -26.22 7.45
CA ASN A 31 18.61 -27.64 7.26
C ASN A 31 18.23 -28.19 5.87
N ILE A 32 18.11 -27.36 4.83
CA ILE A 32 17.78 -27.84 3.47
C ILE A 32 18.80 -28.83 2.91
N TRP A 33 20.03 -28.82 3.44
CA TRP A 33 21.10 -29.75 3.08
C TRP A 33 20.96 -31.14 3.71
N LYS A 34 20.11 -31.32 4.74
CA LYS A 34 19.93 -32.62 5.41
C LYS A 34 19.08 -33.55 4.57
N LYS A 35 19.33 -34.87 4.71
CA LYS A 35 18.70 -35.95 3.92
C LYS A 35 17.17 -36.05 4.11
N ASP A 36 16.67 -35.74 5.29
CA ASP A 36 15.26 -35.80 5.69
C ASP A 36 14.43 -34.58 5.24
N ASN A 37 15.06 -33.51 4.75
CA ASN A 37 14.35 -32.31 4.35
C ASN A 37 13.61 -32.50 3.01
N THR A 38 12.28 -32.60 3.07
CA THR A 38 11.40 -32.78 1.89
C THR A 38 11.40 -31.61 0.91
N ALA A 39 11.84 -30.41 1.33
CA ALA A 39 11.99 -29.27 0.43
C ALA A 39 13.25 -29.37 -0.45
N ARG A 40 14.27 -30.14 -0.03
CA ARG A 40 15.56 -30.27 -0.74
C ARG A 40 15.37 -30.73 -2.19
N GLU A 41 14.65 -31.82 -2.38
CA GLU A 41 14.40 -32.38 -3.72
C GLU A 41 13.64 -31.40 -4.62
N ARG A 42 12.68 -30.65 -4.06
CA ARG A 42 11.97 -29.61 -4.80
C ARG A 42 12.91 -28.51 -5.27
N TRP A 43 13.84 -28.09 -4.43
CA TRP A 43 14.83 -27.05 -4.77
C TRP A 43 15.87 -27.53 -5.76
N ILE A 44 16.43 -28.74 -5.59
CA ILE A 44 17.35 -29.36 -6.56
C ILE A 44 16.68 -29.43 -7.95
N ARG A 45 15.44 -29.91 -8.00
CA ARG A 45 14.67 -29.98 -9.25
C ARG A 45 14.47 -28.59 -9.87
N ARG A 46 14.16 -27.57 -9.07
CA ARG A 46 14.04 -26.18 -9.55
C ARG A 46 15.35 -25.64 -10.12
N LEU A 47 16.47 -25.89 -9.44
CA LEU A 47 17.78 -25.41 -9.88
C LEU A 47 18.25 -26.08 -11.18
N ARG A 48 18.00 -27.39 -11.34
CA ARG A 48 18.47 -28.17 -12.50
C ARG A 48 17.56 -28.09 -13.72
N ASN A 49 16.24 -28.18 -13.51
CA ASN A 49 15.30 -28.55 -14.58
C ASN A 49 14.22 -27.51 -14.84
N THR A 50 14.14 -26.44 -14.04
CA THR A 50 13.12 -25.40 -14.24
C THR A 50 13.70 -24.21 -14.96
N ASP A 51 13.07 -23.85 -16.08
CA ASP A 51 13.32 -22.59 -16.76
C ASP A 51 12.64 -21.43 -16.01
N TRP A 52 13.26 -20.26 -16.06
CA TRP A 52 12.74 -19.05 -15.42
C TRP A 52 11.27 -18.78 -15.81
N SER A 53 10.93 -18.92 -17.09
CA SER A 53 9.57 -18.66 -17.61
C SER A 53 8.51 -19.60 -17.03
N GLU A 54 8.85 -20.86 -16.79
CA GLU A 54 7.96 -21.85 -16.20
C GLU A 54 7.76 -21.58 -14.70
N SER A 55 8.83 -21.23 -13.98
CA SER A 55 8.73 -20.84 -12.57
C SER A 55 7.92 -19.56 -12.40
N TYR A 56 8.23 -18.55 -13.20
CA TYR A 56 7.50 -17.28 -13.25
C TYR A 56 6.01 -17.53 -13.52
N GLY A 57 5.71 -18.31 -14.58
CA GLY A 57 4.33 -18.64 -14.94
C GLY A 57 3.56 -19.35 -13.82
N ARG A 58 4.21 -20.27 -13.10
CA ARG A 58 3.60 -20.95 -11.93
C ARG A 58 3.35 -20.00 -10.77
N ILE A 59 4.31 -19.15 -10.42
CA ILE A 59 4.19 -18.19 -9.32
C ILE A 59 3.08 -17.18 -9.62
N VAL A 60 3.10 -16.60 -10.83
CA VAL A 60 2.08 -15.65 -11.27
C VAL A 60 0.71 -16.29 -11.33
N ASN A 61 0.57 -17.48 -11.93
CA ASN A 61 -0.72 -18.17 -11.96
C ASN A 61 -1.22 -18.48 -10.55
N ALA A 62 -0.37 -18.96 -9.64
CA ALA A 62 -0.77 -19.21 -8.25
C ALA A 62 -1.23 -17.92 -7.53
N ALA A 63 -0.55 -16.80 -7.77
CA ALA A 63 -0.95 -15.49 -7.24
C ALA A 63 -2.28 -15.02 -7.84
N LEU A 64 -2.46 -15.17 -9.16
CA LEU A 64 -3.73 -14.85 -9.84
C LEU A 64 -4.87 -15.76 -9.38
N ASP A 65 -4.63 -17.06 -9.20
CA ASP A 65 -5.62 -18.02 -8.69
C ASP A 65 -6.02 -17.69 -7.25
N TRP A 66 -5.08 -17.17 -6.45
CA TRP A 66 -5.39 -16.65 -5.12
C TRP A 66 -6.23 -15.37 -5.20
N LEU A 67 -5.85 -14.42 -6.05
CA LEU A 67 -6.61 -13.17 -6.26
C LEU A 67 -8.02 -13.45 -6.76
N ASP A 68 -8.18 -14.34 -7.74
CA ASP A 68 -9.47 -14.70 -8.32
C ASP A 68 -10.36 -15.37 -7.27
N ARG A 69 -9.84 -16.34 -6.50
CA ARG A 69 -10.60 -16.95 -5.41
C ARG A 69 -11.02 -15.94 -4.33
N ARG A 70 -10.19 -14.92 -4.08
CA ARG A 70 -10.43 -13.95 -3.03
C ARG A 70 -11.40 -12.85 -3.45
N PHE A 71 -11.26 -12.36 -4.68
CA PHE A 71 -11.90 -11.13 -5.14
C PHE A 71 -12.89 -11.34 -6.30
N SER A 72 -12.89 -12.51 -6.93
CA SER A 72 -13.82 -12.85 -8.03
C SER A 72 -14.41 -14.25 -7.77
N PRO A 73 -15.08 -14.47 -6.62
CA PRO A 73 -15.59 -15.78 -6.23
C PRO A 73 -16.58 -16.36 -7.24
N GLU A 74 -17.20 -15.51 -8.07
CA GLU A 74 -18.14 -15.92 -9.12
C GLU A 74 -17.47 -16.85 -10.13
N ILE A 75 -16.15 -16.75 -10.34
CA ILE A 75 -15.40 -17.64 -11.26
C ILE A 75 -15.33 -19.08 -10.72
N ALA A 76 -15.52 -19.28 -9.42
CA ALA A 76 -15.50 -20.59 -8.79
C ALA A 76 -16.87 -21.29 -8.79
N GLU A 77 -17.94 -20.63 -9.28
CA GLU A 77 -19.26 -21.23 -9.47
C GLU A 77 -19.24 -22.24 -10.63
N ASP A 78 -20.10 -23.26 -10.56
CA ASP A 78 -20.25 -24.27 -11.63
C ASP A 78 -21.69 -24.29 -12.17
N PRO A 79 -21.94 -23.89 -13.43
CA PRO A 79 -20.95 -23.36 -14.38
C PRO A 79 -20.56 -21.90 -14.06
N PRO A 80 -19.31 -21.49 -14.36
CA PRO A 80 -18.90 -20.13 -14.08
C PRO A 80 -19.61 -19.14 -15.03
N PRO A 81 -20.10 -17.99 -14.52
CA PRO A 81 -20.81 -17.00 -15.32
C PRO A 81 -19.90 -16.27 -16.34
N PHE A 82 -18.57 -16.34 -16.16
CA PHE A 82 -17.58 -15.80 -17.09
C PHE A 82 -16.20 -16.47 -16.90
N ALA A 83 -15.37 -16.44 -17.95
CA ALA A 83 -14.04 -17.05 -17.91
C ALA A 83 -13.05 -16.26 -17.02
N PRO A 84 -12.03 -16.91 -16.42
CA PRO A 84 -10.99 -16.26 -15.61
C PRO A 84 -10.20 -15.16 -16.34
N GLY A 85 -10.09 -15.23 -17.67
CA GLY A 85 -9.43 -14.22 -18.50
C GLY A 85 -10.35 -13.09 -18.98
N SER A 86 -11.61 -13.06 -18.53
CA SER A 86 -12.56 -12.02 -18.93
C SER A 86 -12.31 -10.70 -18.17
N PRO A 87 -12.67 -9.53 -18.74
CA PRO A 87 -12.64 -8.28 -18.00
C PRO A 87 -13.46 -8.31 -16.70
N ARG A 88 -14.59 -9.02 -16.66
CA ARG A 88 -15.41 -9.14 -15.44
C ARG A 88 -14.67 -9.86 -14.30
N ALA A 89 -13.86 -10.86 -14.62
CA ALA A 89 -13.00 -11.51 -13.65
C ALA A 89 -11.94 -10.56 -13.09
N ALA A 90 -11.34 -9.74 -13.96
CA ALA A 90 -10.26 -8.85 -13.59
C ALA A 90 -10.72 -7.62 -12.77
N TRP A 91 -11.88 -7.05 -13.11
CA TRP A 91 -12.49 -5.87 -12.49
C TRP A 91 -13.76 -6.25 -11.72
N SER A 92 -13.59 -6.82 -10.53
CA SER A 92 -14.67 -7.30 -9.67
C SER A 92 -15.02 -6.32 -8.55
N ALA A 93 -16.26 -6.38 -8.04
CA ALA A 93 -16.70 -5.50 -6.96
C ALA A 93 -15.94 -5.73 -5.64
N PRO A 94 -15.66 -6.98 -5.22
CA PRO A 94 -14.86 -7.22 -4.02
C PRO A 94 -13.43 -6.65 -4.15
N LEU A 95 -12.86 -6.64 -5.36
CA LEU A 95 -11.56 -6.00 -5.59
C LEU A 95 -11.64 -4.49 -5.37
N LEU A 96 -12.61 -3.81 -5.98
CA LEU A 96 -12.76 -2.36 -5.82
C LEU A 96 -13.01 -1.98 -4.35
N SER A 97 -13.89 -2.69 -3.64
CA SER A 97 -14.12 -2.46 -2.21
C SER A 97 -12.85 -2.63 -1.38
N PHE A 98 -12.04 -3.65 -1.69
CA PHE A 98 -10.76 -3.87 -1.01
C PHE A 98 -9.77 -2.74 -1.29
N LEU A 99 -9.62 -2.32 -2.56
CA LEU A 99 -8.67 -1.28 -2.93
C LEU A 99 -9.06 0.09 -2.40
N LEU A 100 -10.36 0.43 -2.35
CA LEU A 100 -10.82 1.65 -1.68
C LEU A 100 -10.48 1.64 -0.18
N ALA A 101 -10.64 0.50 0.50
CA ALA A 101 -10.26 0.37 1.90
C ALA A 101 -8.74 0.49 2.11
N VAL A 102 -7.95 -0.13 1.24
CA VAL A 102 -6.48 0.00 1.26
C VAL A 102 -6.06 1.45 0.98
N ALA A 103 -6.71 2.11 0.02
CA ALA A 103 -6.44 3.49 -0.35
C ALA A 103 -6.70 4.50 0.76
N LEU A 104 -7.65 4.20 1.65
CA LEU A 104 -7.89 4.96 2.88
C LEU A 104 -6.91 4.59 4.01
N ALA A 105 -6.46 3.34 4.06
CA ALA A 105 -5.65 2.84 5.16
C ALA A 105 -4.18 3.25 5.07
N TYR A 106 -3.52 3.07 3.92
CA TYR A 106 -2.08 3.36 3.82
C TYR A 106 -1.68 4.82 4.11
N PRO A 107 -2.47 5.87 3.80
CA PRO A 107 -2.11 7.24 4.14
C PRO A 107 -2.00 7.42 5.65
N LEU A 108 -2.97 6.87 6.38
CA LEU A 108 -3.01 6.89 7.84
C LEU A 108 -1.87 6.06 8.43
N LEU A 109 -1.61 4.87 7.87
CA LEU A 109 -0.49 4.03 8.29
C LEU A 109 0.85 4.72 8.03
N GLY A 110 1.00 5.45 6.92
CA GLY A 110 2.19 6.22 6.59
C GLY A 110 2.47 7.32 7.61
N LEU A 111 1.43 8.07 7.99
CA LEU A 111 1.53 9.09 9.05
C LEU A 111 1.88 8.49 10.41
N ILE A 112 1.22 7.39 10.79
CA ILE A 112 1.52 6.68 12.05
C ILE A 112 2.95 6.14 12.03
N ALA A 113 3.42 5.62 10.90
CA ALA A 113 4.78 5.12 10.75
C ALA A 113 5.82 6.26 10.84
N GLN A 114 5.56 7.40 10.20
CA GLN A 114 6.41 8.59 10.31
C GLN A 114 6.47 9.08 11.76
N TRP A 115 5.34 9.20 12.43
CA TRP A 115 5.26 9.55 13.86
C TRP A 115 6.01 8.57 14.74
N ALA A 116 5.82 7.27 14.54
CA ALA A 116 6.49 6.22 15.29
C ALA A 116 8.01 6.31 15.15
N ALA A 117 8.49 6.53 13.93
CA ALA A 117 9.91 6.58 13.60
C ALA A 117 10.58 7.87 14.12
N THR A 118 9.96 9.02 13.86
CA THR A 118 10.57 10.34 14.13
C THR A 118 10.24 10.89 15.50
N GLY A 119 9.10 10.53 16.07
CA GLY A 119 8.53 11.20 17.24
C GLY A 119 8.05 12.63 17.00
N GLY A 120 8.13 13.14 15.76
CA GLY A 120 7.61 14.45 15.38
C GLY A 120 6.10 14.41 15.12
N ASP A 121 5.51 15.57 14.85
CA ASP A 121 4.09 15.68 14.54
C ASP A 121 3.71 14.85 13.32
N ALA A 122 2.64 14.07 13.44
CA ALA A 122 1.95 13.47 12.31
C ALA A 122 0.92 14.49 11.83
N ALA A 123 1.30 15.33 10.87
CA ALA A 123 0.47 16.41 10.38
C ALA A 123 0.15 16.29 8.89
N VAL A 124 -1.03 16.78 8.52
CA VAL A 124 -1.49 16.88 7.13
C VAL A 124 -1.98 18.30 6.88
N GLY A 125 -1.32 19.02 5.98
CA GLY A 125 -1.72 20.39 5.62
C GLY A 125 -1.82 21.33 6.83
N GLY A 126 -0.90 21.20 7.80
CA GLY A 126 -0.88 22.00 9.02
C GLY A 126 -1.78 21.49 10.16
N LEU A 127 -2.69 20.54 9.91
CA LEU A 127 -3.43 19.88 10.98
C LEU A 127 -2.60 18.76 11.58
N VAL A 128 -2.24 18.90 12.86
CA VAL A 128 -1.60 17.84 13.64
C VAL A 128 -2.66 16.78 14.00
N ILE A 129 -2.53 15.59 13.41
CA ILE A 129 -3.39 14.43 13.67
C ILE A 129 -2.91 13.68 14.91
N VAL A 130 -1.59 13.49 15.02
CA VAL A 130 -0.95 12.93 16.21
C VAL A 130 0.17 13.87 16.64
N PRO A 131 0.11 14.44 17.85
CA PRO A 131 1.15 15.35 18.33
C PRO A 131 2.47 14.62 18.52
N ALA A 132 3.56 15.36 18.39
CA ALA A 132 4.91 14.90 18.63
C ALA A 132 5.01 14.23 20.01
N GLU A 133 5.67 13.08 20.04
CA GLU A 133 5.91 12.31 21.26
C GLU A 133 7.38 11.90 21.26
N PRO A 134 8.25 12.55 22.07
CA PRO A 134 9.67 12.24 22.07
C PRO A 134 10.01 10.88 22.69
N VAL A 135 9.15 10.35 23.58
CA VAL A 135 9.43 9.13 24.34
C VAL A 135 9.10 7.88 23.52
N VAL A 136 10.14 7.16 23.08
CA VAL A 136 10.01 5.92 22.27
C VAL A 136 9.09 4.88 22.92
N GLY A 137 9.18 4.71 24.25
CA GLY A 137 8.35 3.75 24.98
C GLY A 137 6.86 4.04 24.89
N ILE A 138 6.46 5.32 24.90
CA ILE A 138 5.06 5.73 24.72
C ILE A 138 4.62 5.45 23.30
N ARG A 139 5.47 5.75 22.30
CA ARG A 139 5.16 5.44 20.90
C ARG A 139 4.94 3.95 20.67
N ILE A 140 5.83 3.10 21.20
CA ILE A 140 5.69 1.64 21.12
C ILE A 140 4.41 1.16 21.81
N ALA A 141 4.12 1.65 23.02
CA ALA A 141 2.90 1.29 23.75
C ALA A 141 1.63 1.67 22.98
N THR A 142 1.59 2.87 22.38
CA THR A 142 0.49 3.33 21.53
C THR A 142 0.32 2.42 20.31
N LEU A 143 1.41 2.08 19.61
CA LEU A 143 1.36 1.15 18.47
C LEU A 143 0.88 -0.24 18.87
N CYS A 144 1.33 -0.77 20.01
CA CYS A 144 0.85 -2.03 20.56
C CYS A 144 -0.64 -1.98 20.87
N GLY A 145 -1.13 -0.86 21.43
CA GLY A 145 -2.56 -0.63 21.68
C GLY A 145 -3.38 -0.63 20.39
N ILE A 146 -2.94 0.12 19.37
CA ILE A 146 -3.58 0.15 18.04
C ILE A 146 -3.59 -1.26 17.42
N ALA A 147 -2.46 -1.96 17.45
CA ALA A 147 -2.34 -3.31 16.90
C ALA A 147 -3.25 -4.31 17.64
N LEU A 148 -3.37 -4.19 18.97
CA LEU A 148 -4.26 -5.02 19.77
C LEU A 148 -5.74 -4.77 19.42
N VAL A 149 -6.14 -3.52 19.25
CA VAL A 149 -7.50 -3.17 18.80
C VAL A 149 -7.76 -3.70 17.40
N ALA A 150 -6.83 -3.51 16.47
CA ALA A 150 -6.96 -4.02 15.10
C ALA A 150 -7.04 -5.56 15.07
N PHE A 151 -6.22 -6.24 15.87
CA PHE A 151 -6.26 -7.70 16.03
C PHE A 151 -7.59 -8.16 16.64
N ALA A 152 -8.07 -7.49 17.69
CA ALA A 152 -9.37 -7.78 18.28
C ALA A 152 -10.51 -7.57 17.28
N MET A 153 -10.48 -6.51 16.46
CA MET A 153 -11.44 -6.28 15.37
C MET A 153 -11.39 -7.38 14.31
N TRP A 154 -10.19 -7.84 13.96
CA TRP A 154 -9.98 -8.92 12.99
C TRP A 154 -10.57 -10.25 13.49
N GLU A 155 -10.27 -10.64 14.74
CA GLU A 155 -10.85 -11.84 15.37
C GLU A 155 -12.36 -11.72 15.59
N CYS A 156 -12.90 -10.51 15.80
CA CYS A 156 -14.34 -10.31 15.91
C CYS A 156 -15.07 -10.43 14.57
N ARG A 157 -14.38 -10.25 13.44
CA ARG A 157 -14.97 -10.47 12.10
C ARG A 157 -15.34 -11.94 11.86
N THR A 158 -14.67 -12.86 12.54
CA THR A 158 -14.92 -14.31 12.45
C THR A 158 -15.85 -14.82 13.55
N ALA A 159 -16.17 -13.99 14.55
CA ALA A 159 -17.04 -14.36 15.67
C ALA A 159 -18.54 -14.12 15.40
N THR A 160 -19.39 -15.02 15.89
CA THR A 160 -20.87 -14.91 15.86
C THR A 160 -21.39 -13.75 16.73
N ARG A 161 -22.69 -13.43 16.65
CA ARG A 161 -23.36 -12.27 17.32
C ARG A 161 -22.96 -12.01 18.79
N THR A 162 -22.54 -13.03 19.55
CA THR A 162 -22.06 -12.93 20.93
C THR A 162 -20.67 -12.28 21.08
N GLY A 163 -19.81 -12.38 20.05
CA GLY A 163 -18.49 -11.73 20.01
C GLY A 163 -18.57 -10.19 19.96
N TYR A 164 -19.63 -9.64 19.37
CA TYR A 164 -19.87 -8.19 19.33
C TYR A 164 -20.11 -7.57 20.72
N ALA A 165 -20.76 -8.28 21.64
CA ALA A 165 -21.02 -7.79 22.99
C ALA A 165 -19.76 -7.80 23.87
N VAL A 166 -18.95 -8.86 23.76
CA VAL A 166 -17.65 -8.96 24.43
C VAL A 166 -16.67 -7.92 23.85
N PHE A 167 -16.74 -7.66 22.54
CA PHE A 167 -16.00 -6.58 21.87
C PHE A 167 -16.31 -5.21 22.47
N TRP A 168 -17.58 -4.82 22.58
CA TRP A 168 -17.92 -3.51 23.16
C TRP A 168 -17.52 -3.40 24.63
N LEU A 169 -17.56 -4.49 25.39
CA LEU A 169 -17.06 -4.54 26.78
C LEU A 169 -15.53 -4.41 26.86
N LEU A 170 -14.78 -5.10 26.00
CA LEU A 170 -13.30 -5.02 25.96
C LEU A 170 -12.83 -3.70 25.37
N PHE A 171 -13.52 -3.16 24.36
CA PHE A 171 -13.26 -1.84 23.78
C PHE A 171 -13.57 -0.74 24.81
N ALA A 172 -14.71 -0.80 25.50
CA ALA A 172 -15.01 0.11 26.60
C ALA A 172 -13.98 -0.03 27.73
N GLY A 173 -13.53 -1.24 28.03
CA GLY A 173 -12.45 -1.50 29.00
C GLY A 173 -11.10 -0.94 28.58
N ALA A 174 -10.71 -1.09 27.31
CA ALA A 174 -9.45 -0.59 26.76
C ALA A 174 -9.45 0.93 26.61
N VAL A 175 -10.58 1.53 26.21
CA VAL A 175 -10.78 2.98 26.21
C VAL A 175 -10.77 3.50 27.64
N ALA A 176 -11.46 2.86 28.57
CA ALA A 176 -11.43 3.23 29.99
C ALA A 176 -10.03 3.08 30.59
N PHE A 177 -9.25 2.07 30.19
CA PHE A 177 -7.87 1.88 30.63
C PHE A 177 -6.94 2.94 30.02
N ALA A 178 -7.04 3.23 28.73
CA ALA A 178 -6.26 4.28 28.06
C ALA A 178 -6.60 5.68 28.63
N VAL A 179 -7.88 5.94 28.90
CA VAL A 179 -8.35 7.14 29.58
C VAL A 179 -7.84 7.18 31.01
N ALA A 180 -7.90 6.09 31.78
CA ALA A 180 -7.38 6.03 33.13
C ALA A 180 -5.85 6.19 33.19
N PHE A 181 -5.12 5.69 32.19
CA PHE A 181 -3.66 5.83 32.11
C PHE A 181 -3.26 7.25 31.66
N ALA A 182 -4.00 7.84 30.73
CA ALA A 182 -3.85 9.25 30.34
C ALA A 182 -4.21 10.20 31.49
N VAL A 183 -5.26 9.88 32.26
CA VAL A 183 -5.67 10.62 33.47
C VAL A 183 -4.68 10.42 34.60
N ALA A 184 -4.16 9.21 34.84
CA ALA A 184 -3.15 8.96 35.86
C ALA A 184 -1.80 9.62 35.51
N GLY A 185 -1.41 9.62 34.23
CA GLY A 185 -0.26 10.36 33.71
C GLY A 185 -0.47 11.88 33.81
N ALA A 186 -1.67 12.37 33.53
CA ALA A 186 -2.03 13.78 33.69
C ALA A 186 -2.10 14.20 35.16
N VAL A 187 -2.57 13.34 36.08
CA VAL A 187 -2.65 13.62 37.52
C VAL A 187 -1.25 13.57 38.18
N ALA A 188 -0.36 12.69 37.73
CA ALA A 188 1.04 12.67 38.18
C ALA A 188 1.82 13.92 37.74
N VAL A 189 1.42 14.57 36.63
CA VAL A 189 1.99 15.85 36.17
C VAL A 189 1.20 17.05 36.72
N ALA A 190 -0.07 16.90 37.10
CA ALA A 190 -0.93 17.98 37.58
C ALA A 190 -0.77 18.35 39.07
N VAL A 191 0.05 17.64 39.85
CA VAL A 191 0.45 18.14 41.19
C VAL A 191 1.56 19.21 41.08
N ALA A 192 2.11 19.44 39.89
CA ALA A 192 3.02 20.56 39.62
C ALA A 192 2.42 21.52 38.57
N PHE A 193 1.67 22.50 39.07
CA PHE A 193 1.34 23.79 38.44
C PHE A 193 0.41 23.79 37.20
N ALA A 194 -0.83 24.22 37.46
CA ALA A 194 -1.66 25.15 36.68
C ALA A 194 -1.70 25.02 35.14
N VAL A 195 -2.88 24.64 34.61
CA VAL A 195 -3.73 25.44 33.68
C VAL A 195 -4.84 24.53 33.13
N ALA A 196 -6.06 24.75 33.63
CA ALA A 196 -7.26 23.98 33.32
C ALA A 196 -7.96 24.36 31.99
N PHE A 197 -7.26 25.03 31.05
CA PHE A 197 -7.88 25.52 29.82
C PHE A 197 -7.35 24.89 28.51
N ALA A 198 -6.25 24.14 28.54
CA ALA A 198 -5.71 23.47 27.34
C ALA A 198 -6.25 22.03 27.14
N VAL A 199 -6.66 21.37 28.24
CA VAL A 199 -6.99 19.93 28.23
C VAL A 199 -8.42 19.66 27.74
N ALA A 200 -9.38 20.57 27.98
CA ALA A 200 -10.76 20.40 27.52
C ALA A 200 -10.89 20.51 25.99
N GLY A 201 -10.07 21.36 25.35
CA GLY A 201 -10.06 21.52 23.90
C GLY A 201 -9.52 20.29 23.16
N ALA A 202 -8.39 19.73 23.62
CA ALA A 202 -7.77 18.57 22.98
C ALA A 202 -8.66 17.31 23.07
N VAL A 203 -9.31 17.08 24.22
CA VAL A 203 -10.20 15.92 24.40
C VAL A 203 -11.50 16.08 23.59
N ALA A 204 -12.07 17.28 23.52
CA ALA A 204 -13.27 17.54 22.72
C ALA A 204 -13.01 17.39 21.21
N VAL A 205 -11.85 17.85 20.72
CA VAL A 205 -11.45 17.70 19.32
C VAL A 205 -11.19 16.23 18.99
N ALA A 206 -10.44 15.50 19.82
CA ALA A 206 -10.19 14.08 19.62
C ALA A 206 -11.48 13.25 19.62
N PHE A 207 -12.43 13.57 20.50
CA PHE A 207 -13.74 12.91 20.56
C PHE A 207 -14.61 13.23 19.34
N ALA A 208 -14.68 14.50 18.92
CA ALA A 208 -15.44 14.91 17.74
C ALA A 208 -14.88 14.27 16.45
N VAL A 209 -13.56 14.19 16.33
CA VAL A 209 -12.89 13.50 15.23
C VAL A 209 -13.23 12.00 15.25
N ALA A 210 -13.09 11.33 16.39
CA ALA A 210 -13.40 9.90 16.52
C ALA A 210 -14.87 9.57 16.17
N VAL A 211 -15.83 10.40 16.60
CA VAL A 211 -17.25 10.24 16.29
C VAL A 211 -17.52 10.50 14.81
N ALA A 212 -16.94 11.54 14.22
CA ALA A 212 -17.07 11.84 12.80
C ALA A 212 -16.53 10.69 11.92
N PHE A 213 -15.37 10.13 12.29
CA PHE A 213 -14.82 8.95 11.63
C PHE A 213 -15.76 7.74 11.76
N ALA A 214 -16.26 7.44 12.96
CA ALA A 214 -17.16 6.30 13.18
C ALA A 214 -18.46 6.40 12.35
N VAL A 215 -19.06 7.59 12.26
CA VAL A 215 -20.25 7.84 11.44
C VAL A 215 -19.94 7.70 9.95
N ALA A 216 -18.81 8.25 9.49
CA ALA A 216 -18.38 8.12 8.10
C ALA A 216 -18.17 6.65 7.70
N PHE A 217 -17.53 5.85 8.55
CA PHE A 217 -17.35 4.41 8.33
C PHE A 217 -18.68 3.64 8.29
N ALA A 218 -19.64 3.97 9.17
CA ALA A 218 -20.95 3.33 9.19
C ALA A 218 -21.76 3.64 7.92
N VAL A 219 -21.76 4.90 7.47
CA VAL A 219 -22.43 5.32 6.22
C VAL A 219 -21.75 4.66 5.02
N ALA A 220 -20.42 4.66 4.95
CA ALA A 220 -19.68 4.01 3.88
C ALA A 220 -19.98 2.50 3.81
N GLY A 221 -20.05 1.82 4.96
CA GLY A 221 -20.42 0.40 5.04
C GLY A 221 -21.84 0.13 4.54
N ALA A 222 -22.81 0.96 4.94
CA ALA A 222 -24.20 0.83 4.50
C ALA A 222 -24.36 1.07 2.98
N VAL A 223 -23.67 2.07 2.44
CA VAL A 223 -23.65 2.36 1.01
C VAL A 223 -23.00 1.22 0.24
N ALA A 224 -21.86 0.69 0.69
CA ALA A 224 -21.20 -0.45 0.04
C ALA A 224 -22.12 -1.67 -0.06
N ILE A 225 -22.85 -1.99 1.02
CA ILE A 225 -23.83 -3.08 1.04
C ILE A 225 -24.98 -2.81 0.06
N ALA A 226 -25.55 -1.59 0.06
CA ALA A 226 -26.65 -1.23 -0.83
C ALA A 226 -26.22 -1.30 -2.31
N VAL A 227 -25.02 -0.85 -2.63
CA VAL A 227 -24.44 -0.92 -3.98
C VAL A 227 -24.18 -2.35 -4.39
N GLU A 228 -23.72 -3.22 -3.49
CA GLU A 228 -23.55 -4.64 -3.79
C GLU A 228 -24.88 -5.32 -4.07
N ILE A 229 -25.92 -5.04 -3.27
CA ILE A 229 -27.28 -5.57 -3.49
C ILE A 229 -27.83 -5.10 -4.84
N LEU A 230 -27.70 -3.82 -5.16
CA LEU A 230 -28.20 -3.26 -6.42
C LEU A 230 -27.36 -3.74 -7.62
N GLY A 231 -26.05 -3.86 -7.43
CA GLY A 231 -25.10 -4.36 -8.40
C GLY A 231 -25.32 -5.82 -8.79
N ARG A 232 -25.68 -6.67 -7.81
CA ARG A 232 -26.10 -8.06 -8.06
C ARG A 232 -27.36 -8.12 -8.91
N ARG A 233 -28.32 -7.19 -8.72
CA ARG A 233 -29.53 -7.11 -9.55
C ARG A 233 -29.26 -6.68 -10.99
N THR A 234 -28.27 -5.82 -11.23
CA THR A 234 -27.89 -5.34 -12.59
C THR A 234 -26.84 -6.22 -13.26
N GLY A 235 -26.28 -7.21 -12.55
CA GLY A 235 -25.20 -8.06 -13.02
C GLY A 235 -23.87 -7.32 -13.26
N ARG A 236 -23.71 -6.11 -12.72
CA ARG A 236 -22.52 -5.26 -12.91
C ARG A 236 -22.10 -4.53 -11.62
N PRO A 237 -21.92 -5.24 -10.49
CA PRO A 237 -21.68 -4.60 -9.19
C PRO A 237 -20.41 -3.75 -9.16
N ALA A 238 -19.35 -4.17 -9.87
CA ALA A 238 -18.09 -3.43 -9.93
C ALA A 238 -18.24 -2.07 -10.62
N LEU A 239 -18.95 -2.04 -11.76
CA LEU A 239 -19.24 -0.81 -12.48
C LEU A 239 -20.11 0.12 -11.65
N MET A 240 -21.13 -0.41 -10.96
CA MET A 240 -21.97 0.42 -10.09
C MET A 240 -21.16 1.04 -8.96
N LEU A 241 -20.34 0.26 -8.26
CA LEU A 241 -19.48 0.78 -7.20
C LEU A 241 -18.46 1.80 -7.71
N PHE A 242 -17.91 1.59 -8.90
CA PHE A 242 -17.03 2.55 -9.57
C PHE A 242 -17.76 3.87 -9.85
N LEU A 243 -18.96 3.81 -10.45
CA LEU A 243 -19.79 4.99 -10.73
C LEU A 243 -20.23 5.71 -9.45
N TRP A 244 -20.55 4.97 -8.39
CA TRP A 244 -20.90 5.54 -7.09
C TRP A 244 -19.71 6.25 -6.43
N THR A 245 -18.50 5.71 -6.59
CA THR A 245 -17.27 6.34 -6.08
C THR A 245 -16.97 7.63 -6.85
N LEU A 246 -17.18 7.65 -8.17
CA LEU A 246 -17.11 8.86 -8.97
C LEU A 246 -18.18 9.88 -8.56
N LEU A 247 -19.41 9.44 -8.35
CA LEU A 247 -20.49 10.30 -7.87
C LEU A 247 -20.16 10.88 -6.48
N ALA A 248 -19.64 10.07 -5.56
CA ALA A 248 -19.20 10.54 -4.24
C ALA A 248 -18.13 11.64 -4.38
N SER A 249 -17.17 11.46 -5.28
CA SER A 249 -16.15 12.48 -5.59
C SER A 249 -16.79 13.77 -6.12
N GLY A 250 -17.78 13.66 -7.02
CA GLY A 250 -18.55 14.81 -7.53
C GLY A 250 -19.41 15.49 -6.47
N LEU A 251 -20.00 14.75 -5.53
CA LEU A 251 -20.75 15.30 -4.40
C LEU A 251 -19.83 16.03 -3.42
N ILE A 252 -18.62 15.53 -3.18
CA ILE A 252 -17.61 16.25 -2.39
C ILE A 252 -17.24 17.56 -3.07
N HIS A 253 -17.03 17.56 -4.39
CA HIS A 253 -16.79 18.78 -5.17
C HIS A 253 -17.94 19.79 -4.96
N ILE A 254 -19.19 19.37 -5.17
CA ILE A 254 -20.37 20.23 -4.96
C ILE A 254 -20.41 20.77 -3.51
N ALA A 255 -20.15 19.92 -2.51
CA ALA A 255 -20.15 20.32 -1.12
C ALA A 255 -19.06 21.36 -0.81
N VAL A 256 -17.85 21.18 -1.36
CA VAL A 256 -16.76 22.16 -1.23
C VAL A 256 -17.17 23.48 -1.87
N SER A 257 -17.66 23.45 -3.11
CA SER A 257 -18.05 24.65 -3.85
C SER A 257 -19.26 25.38 -3.26
N ALA A 258 -20.16 24.65 -2.59
CA ALA A 258 -21.29 25.23 -1.88
C ALA A 258 -20.92 25.78 -0.49
N THR A 259 -19.74 25.47 0.03
CA THR A 259 -19.31 25.91 1.37
C THR A 259 -18.83 27.37 1.30
N PRO A 260 -19.34 28.27 2.18
CA PRO A 260 -18.94 29.67 2.18
C PRO A 260 -17.44 29.87 2.39
N ARG A 261 -16.89 29.15 3.37
CA ARG A 261 -15.47 29.21 3.74
C ARG A 261 -15.06 27.92 4.43
N ILE A 262 -13.92 27.38 4.01
CA ILE A 262 -13.30 26.21 4.65
C ILE A 262 -12.10 26.69 5.48
N PRO A 263 -12.05 26.41 6.80
CA PRO A 263 -10.90 26.71 7.65
C PRO A 263 -9.62 26.09 7.09
N GLU A 264 -8.51 26.80 7.16
CA GLU A 264 -7.22 26.41 6.57
C GLU A 264 -6.79 24.99 6.95
N GLY A 265 -6.83 24.67 8.26
CA GLY A 265 -6.48 23.34 8.76
C GLY A 265 -7.38 22.19 8.28
N ASN A 266 -8.57 22.48 7.75
CA ASN A 266 -9.48 21.45 7.27
C ASN A 266 -9.29 21.14 5.77
N ARG A 267 -8.64 22.03 5.01
CA ARG A 267 -8.49 21.85 3.55
C ARG A 267 -7.62 20.65 3.22
N GLY A 268 -6.49 20.51 3.92
CA GLY A 268 -5.60 19.35 3.78
C GLY A 268 -6.30 18.03 4.15
N VAL A 269 -7.14 18.03 5.18
CA VAL A 269 -7.90 16.84 5.60
C VAL A 269 -8.89 16.40 4.54
N ILE A 270 -9.64 17.34 3.96
CA ILE A 270 -10.61 17.03 2.89
C ILE A 270 -9.89 16.37 1.72
N LEU A 271 -8.70 16.87 1.35
CA LEU A 271 -7.94 16.29 0.26
C LEU A 271 -7.39 14.90 0.63
N PHE A 272 -6.81 14.78 1.83
CA PHE A 272 -6.07 13.59 2.24
C PHE A 272 -6.95 12.41 2.69
N VAL A 273 -8.08 12.68 3.34
CA VAL A 273 -8.98 11.65 3.86
C VAL A 273 -10.11 11.33 2.88
N SER A 274 -10.49 12.29 2.03
CA SER A 274 -11.59 12.11 1.11
C SER A 274 -11.11 11.89 -0.33
N ILE A 275 -10.69 12.94 -1.05
CA ILE A 275 -10.55 12.83 -2.51
C ILE A 275 -9.37 11.95 -2.93
N LEU A 276 -8.22 12.07 -2.27
CA LEU A 276 -7.02 11.30 -2.64
C LEU A 276 -7.24 9.79 -2.47
N PRO A 277 -7.76 9.27 -1.34
CA PRO A 277 -8.10 7.86 -1.22
C PRO A 277 -9.10 7.37 -2.26
N LEU A 278 -10.12 8.17 -2.61
CA LEU A 278 -11.11 7.77 -3.62
C LEU A 278 -10.47 7.67 -5.01
N LEU A 279 -9.73 8.68 -5.43
CA LEU A 279 -9.03 8.67 -6.72
C LEU A 279 -7.96 7.56 -6.78
N ASN A 280 -7.23 7.36 -5.69
CA ASN A 280 -6.24 6.27 -5.58
C ASN A 280 -6.92 4.90 -5.66
N GLY A 281 -7.97 4.64 -4.89
CA GLY A 281 -8.66 3.36 -4.96
C GLY A 281 -9.27 3.06 -6.34
N LEU A 282 -9.74 4.08 -7.06
CA LEU A 282 -10.22 3.96 -8.43
C LEU A 282 -9.08 3.64 -9.42
N THR A 283 -7.97 4.37 -9.33
CA THR A 283 -6.82 4.17 -10.24
C THR A 283 -6.09 2.87 -9.94
N ASP A 284 -5.99 2.46 -8.68
CA ASP A 284 -5.53 1.14 -8.25
C ASP A 284 -6.41 0.03 -8.82
N PHE A 285 -7.73 0.21 -8.79
CA PHE A 285 -8.67 -0.76 -9.36
C PHE A 285 -8.48 -0.93 -10.87
N LEU A 286 -8.27 0.19 -11.59
CA LEU A 286 -7.95 0.15 -13.01
C LEU A 286 -6.60 -0.55 -13.25
N SER A 287 -5.58 -0.22 -12.46
CA SER A 287 -4.22 -0.76 -12.58
C SER A 287 -4.18 -2.26 -12.28
N VAL A 288 -4.63 -2.70 -11.09
CA VAL A 288 -4.68 -4.11 -10.69
C VAL A 288 -5.51 -4.94 -11.66
N GLY A 289 -6.68 -4.44 -12.07
CA GLY A 289 -7.53 -5.15 -13.02
C GLY A 289 -6.85 -5.27 -14.39
N ALA A 290 -6.17 -4.23 -14.88
CA ALA A 290 -5.41 -4.29 -16.12
C ALA A 290 -4.29 -5.34 -16.02
N SER A 291 -3.51 -5.34 -14.93
CA SER A 291 -2.47 -6.35 -14.69
C SER A 291 -3.04 -7.78 -14.67
N ARG A 292 -4.13 -8.00 -13.92
CA ARG A 292 -4.80 -9.32 -13.86
C ARG A 292 -5.26 -9.77 -15.24
N TRP A 293 -5.91 -8.88 -15.98
CA TRP A 293 -6.42 -9.18 -17.32
C TRP A 293 -5.30 -9.48 -18.32
N LEU A 294 -4.25 -8.66 -18.36
CA LEU A 294 -3.09 -8.86 -19.24
C LEU A 294 -2.37 -10.16 -18.92
N LEU A 295 -2.16 -10.50 -17.65
CA LEU A 295 -1.44 -11.72 -17.25
C LEU A 295 -2.24 -13.00 -17.49
N ARG A 296 -3.57 -12.95 -17.38
CA ARG A 296 -4.47 -14.06 -17.70
C ARG A 296 -4.66 -14.24 -19.21
N THR A 297 -4.79 -13.17 -19.98
CA THR A 297 -4.88 -13.25 -21.45
C THR A 297 -3.55 -13.69 -22.08
N ALA A 298 -2.42 -13.41 -21.43
CA ALA A 298 -1.11 -13.90 -21.85
C ALA A 298 -0.83 -15.37 -21.49
N ALA A 299 -1.72 -16.09 -20.79
CA ALA A 299 -1.50 -17.49 -20.42
C ALA A 299 -1.55 -18.41 -21.67
N PRO A 300 -0.62 -19.36 -21.82
CA PRO A 300 -0.37 -20.00 -23.11
C PRO A 300 -1.45 -21.03 -23.47
N THR A 301 -2.02 -20.90 -24.65
CA THR A 301 -2.14 -22.07 -25.54
C THR A 301 -0.71 -22.50 -25.91
N ASP A 302 -0.43 -23.81 -25.84
CA ASP A 302 0.89 -24.45 -25.79
C ASP A 302 1.97 -24.01 -26.82
N ALA A 303 1.63 -23.23 -27.84
CA ALA A 303 2.52 -22.93 -28.96
C ALA A 303 3.39 -21.66 -28.83
N GLN A 304 3.12 -20.72 -27.91
CA GLN A 304 3.83 -19.42 -27.90
C GLN A 304 4.21 -19.00 -26.47
N ARG A 305 5.45 -19.34 -26.05
CA ARG A 305 6.06 -18.90 -24.77
C ARG A 305 6.60 -17.46 -24.79
N ARG A 306 6.78 -16.86 -25.97
CA ARG A 306 7.30 -15.49 -26.17
C ARG A 306 6.36 -14.30 -25.82
N PRO A 307 5.01 -14.38 -25.80
CA PRO A 307 4.16 -13.22 -25.55
C PRO A 307 4.28 -12.68 -24.13
N ARG A 308 4.34 -13.53 -23.09
CA ARG A 308 4.32 -13.10 -21.66
C ARG A 308 5.43 -12.10 -21.30
N LEU A 309 6.61 -12.24 -21.90
CA LEU A 309 7.75 -11.34 -21.71
C LEU A 309 7.61 -9.97 -22.38
N LEU A 310 6.61 -9.74 -23.24
CA LEU A 310 6.30 -8.41 -23.77
C LEU A 310 5.13 -7.74 -23.03
N HIS A 311 4.37 -8.50 -22.23
CA HIS A 311 3.21 -7.96 -21.50
C HIS A 311 3.60 -7.03 -20.35
N TRP A 312 4.83 -7.12 -19.82
CA TRP A 312 5.32 -6.14 -18.83
C TRP A 312 5.34 -4.72 -19.38
N ARG A 313 5.52 -4.53 -20.70
CA ARG A 313 5.49 -3.19 -21.31
C ARG A 313 4.08 -2.60 -21.26
N TRP A 314 3.07 -3.43 -21.53
CA TRP A 314 1.67 -3.03 -21.45
C TRP A 314 1.21 -2.83 -20.01
N ASP A 315 1.70 -3.66 -19.09
CA ASP A 315 1.48 -3.48 -17.65
C ASP A 315 2.10 -2.17 -17.14
N ALA A 316 3.36 -1.90 -17.51
CA ALA A 316 4.03 -0.64 -17.19
C ALA A 316 3.32 0.57 -17.83
N ALA A 317 2.85 0.46 -19.06
CA ALA A 317 2.06 1.51 -19.71
C ALA A 317 0.72 1.75 -18.99
N ALA A 318 0.04 0.70 -18.55
CA ALA A 318 -1.19 0.82 -17.75
C ALA A 318 -0.92 1.47 -16.39
N ALA A 319 0.19 1.13 -15.73
CA ALA A 319 0.62 1.75 -14.49
C ALA A 319 0.90 3.25 -14.67
N LEU A 320 1.63 3.63 -15.74
CA LEU A 320 1.88 5.04 -16.05
C LEU A 320 0.60 5.80 -16.42
N ALA A 321 -0.31 5.17 -17.17
CA ALA A 321 -1.58 5.77 -17.54
C ALA A 321 -2.49 6.01 -16.31
N THR A 322 -2.52 5.07 -15.37
CA THR A 322 -3.30 5.20 -14.13
C THR A 322 -2.68 6.23 -13.18
N LEU A 323 -1.35 6.32 -13.12
CA LEU A 323 -0.65 7.39 -12.41
C LEU A 323 -0.94 8.78 -13.00
N ALA A 324 -0.92 8.90 -14.33
CA ALA A 324 -1.29 10.14 -15.01
C ALA A 324 -2.75 10.51 -14.77
N LEU A 325 -3.65 9.51 -14.80
CA LEU A 325 -5.08 9.70 -14.52
C LEU A 325 -5.32 10.18 -13.08
N LEU A 326 -4.57 9.65 -12.11
CA LEU A 326 -4.60 10.13 -10.73
C LEU A 326 -4.21 11.62 -10.66
N ALA A 327 -3.05 11.97 -11.23
CA ALA A 327 -2.55 13.34 -11.19
C ALA A 327 -3.53 14.32 -11.86
N VAL A 328 -4.04 13.97 -13.04
CA VAL A 328 -5.04 14.76 -13.77
C VAL A 328 -6.34 14.90 -12.97
N GLY A 329 -6.85 13.80 -12.41
CA GLY A 329 -8.07 13.80 -11.61
C GLY A 329 -7.95 14.66 -10.35
N PHE A 330 -6.80 14.58 -9.68
CA PHE A 330 -6.53 15.39 -8.48
C PHE A 330 -6.41 16.88 -8.82
N ILE A 331 -5.63 17.24 -9.84
CA ILE A 331 -5.50 18.63 -10.30
C ILE A 331 -6.86 19.19 -10.70
N ALA A 332 -7.62 18.45 -11.52
CA ALA A 332 -8.95 18.87 -11.93
C ALA A 332 -9.87 19.10 -10.72
N PHE A 333 -9.87 18.18 -9.75
CA PHE A 333 -10.66 18.34 -8.54
C PHE A 333 -10.29 19.62 -7.79
N VAL A 334 -9.00 19.89 -7.55
CA VAL A 334 -8.55 21.08 -6.80
C VAL A 334 -8.86 22.37 -7.57
N THR A 335 -8.69 22.37 -8.90
CA THR A 335 -8.97 23.54 -9.75
C THR A 335 -10.45 23.91 -9.74
N PHE A 336 -11.36 22.94 -9.82
CA PHE A 336 -12.80 23.24 -9.89
C PHE A 336 -13.47 23.30 -8.51
N SER A 337 -12.95 22.62 -7.49
CA SER A 337 -13.54 22.58 -6.14
C SER A 337 -13.07 23.77 -5.30
N VAL A 338 -13.51 24.96 -5.69
CA VAL A 338 -13.21 26.22 -4.99
C VAL A 338 -14.43 26.62 -4.13
N PRO A 339 -14.27 26.84 -2.81
CA PRO A 339 -15.33 27.39 -1.94
C PRO A 339 -15.79 28.78 -2.40
N GLN A 340 -16.92 29.26 -1.85
CA GLN A 340 -17.51 30.54 -2.29
C GLN A 340 -16.65 31.77 -1.95
N ASP A 341 -15.74 31.67 -0.98
CA ASP A 341 -14.75 32.71 -0.69
C ASP A 341 -13.65 32.82 -1.76
N GLY A 342 -13.66 31.95 -2.77
CA GLY A 342 -12.71 31.95 -3.87
C GLY A 342 -11.33 31.39 -3.50
N VAL A 343 -11.13 30.95 -2.25
CA VAL A 343 -9.82 30.48 -1.80
C VAL A 343 -9.71 28.97 -2.02
N PRO A 344 -8.83 28.51 -2.92
CA PRO A 344 -8.75 27.08 -3.27
C PRO A 344 -8.34 26.21 -2.08
N LEU A 345 -8.67 24.92 -2.16
CA LEU A 345 -8.27 23.94 -1.15
C LEU A 345 -6.74 23.86 -1.00
N ILE A 346 -6.03 23.90 -2.13
CA ILE A 346 -4.58 24.00 -2.22
C ILE A 346 -4.26 24.95 -3.39
N ASP A 347 -3.32 25.88 -3.19
CA ASP A 347 -2.73 26.63 -4.29
C ASP A 347 -1.74 25.71 -5.03
N LEU A 348 -2.17 25.18 -6.18
CA LEU A 348 -1.40 24.24 -6.98
C LEU A 348 -0.09 24.86 -7.49
N MET A 349 -0.11 26.11 -7.95
CA MET A 349 1.08 26.74 -8.53
C MET A 349 2.12 27.05 -7.46
N ALA A 350 1.68 27.57 -6.31
CA ALA A 350 2.56 27.75 -5.16
C ALA A 350 3.10 26.41 -4.67
N THR A 351 2.26 25.38 -4.60
CA THR A 351 2.66 24.03 -4.18
C THR A 351 3.69 23.41 -5.13
N PHE A 352 3.51 23.51 -6.44
CA PHE A 352 4.50 23.00 -7.40
C PHE A 352 5.81 23.77 -7.32
N THR A 353 5.77 25.07 -7.07
CA THR A 353 6.96 25.88 -6.84
C THR A 353 7.68 25.43 -5.57
N ASP A 354 6.94 25.25 -4.47
CA ASP A 354 7.52 24.85 -3.19
C ASP A 354 8.07 23.41 -3.24
N ILE A 355 7.41 22.47 -3.93
CA ILE A 355 7.94 21.10 -4.13
C ILE A 355 9.30 21.12 -4.84
N ARG A 356 9.56 22.08 -5.73
CA ARG A 356 10.87 22.16 -6.40
C ARG A 356 11.99 22.56 -5.46
N VAL A 357 11.69 23.43 -4.50
CA VAL A 357 12.65 23.99 -3.56
C VAL A 357 12.78 23.09 -2.32
N HIS A 358 11.67 22.59 -1.82
CA HIS A 358 11.51 21.83 -0.57
C HIS A 358 10.70 20.53 -0.76
N PRO A 359 11.15 19.59 -1.62
CA PRO A 359 10.43 18.33 -1.88
C PRO A 359 10.21 17.47 -0.62
N GLU A 360 11.05 17.63 0.40
CA GLU A 360 10.96 16.95 1.69
C GLU A 360 9.69 17.30 2.48
N ASN A 361 9.17 18.52 2.33
CA ASN A 361 7.95 18.96 3.00
C ASN A 361 6.68 18.27 2.44
N TYR A 362 6.80 17.73 1.23
CA TYR A 362 5.71 17.09 0.49
C TYR A 362 5.91 15.58 0.34
N TRP A 363 6.76 14.96 1.18
CA TRP A 363 7.00 13.51 1.14
C TRP A 363 5.69 12.71 1.18
N TRP A 364 4.68 13.20 1.90
CA TRP A 364 3.37 12.56 2.00
C TRP A 364 2.66 12.54 0.64
N LEU A 365 2.76 13.60 -0.16
CA LEU A 365 2.15 13.66 -1.49
C LEU A 365 2.86 12.70 -2.43
N GLY A 366 4.19 12.67 -2.39
CA GLY A 366 4.99 11.68 -3.12
C GLY A 366 4.60 10.26 -2.73
N PHE A 367 4.54 9.98 -1.42
CA PHE A 367 4.11 8.68 -0.89
C PHE A 367 2.72 8.29 -1.42
N MET A 368 1.72 9.17 -1.32
CA MET A 368 0.36 8.95 -1.82
C MET A 368 0.29 8.66 -3.32
N VAL A 369 1.06 9.38 -4.11
CA VAL A 369 1.08 9.21 -5.57
C VAL A 369 1.78 7.89 -5.92
N PHE A 370 2.93 7.60 -5.31
CA PHE A 370 3.67 6.36 -5.60
C PHE A 370 3.04 5.10 -5.04
N THR A 371 2.20 5.18 -4.01
CA THR A 371 1.45 4.01 -3.53
C THR A 371 0.49 3.46 -4.57
N THR A 372 0.10 4.24 -5.59
CA THR A 372 -0.67 3.70 -6.71
C THR A 372 0.12 2.77 -7.63
N LEU A 373 1.44 2.74 -7.49
CA LEU A 373 2.33 1.78 -8.14
C LEU A 373 2.46 0.49 -7.33
N LEU A 374 1.88 0.38 -6.13
CA LEU A 374 1.97 -0.81 -5.28
C LEU A 374 1.49 -2.10 -5.98
N PRO A 375 0.41 -2.10 -6.79
CA PRO A 375 0.04 -3.24 -7.63
C PRO A 375 1.15 -3.68 -8.59
N SER A 376 1.72 -2.74 -9.34
CA SER A 376 2.79 -3.01 -10.30
C SER A 376 4.08 -3.43 -9.59
N LEU A 377 4.33 -2.89 -8.40
CA LEU A 377 5.40 -3.31 -7.49
C LEU A 377 5.21 -4.78 -7.10
N LEU A 378 4.01 -5.19 -6.69
CA LEU A 378 3.74 -6.60 -6.35
C LEU A 378 3.98 -7.52 -7.56
N HIS A 379 3.56 -7.12 -8.75
CA HIS A 379 3.83 -7.88 -9.97
C HIS A 379 5.33 -7.99 -10.25
N LEU A 380 6.07 -6.88 -10.14
CA LEU A 380 7.52 -6.88 -10.29
C LEU A 380 8.20 -7.72 -9.21
N LEU A 381 7.68 -7.76 -7.98
CA LEU A 381 8.19 -8.62 -6.91
C LEU A 381 7.97 -10.10 -7.19
N LEU A 382 6.83 -10.47 -7.78
CA LEU A 382 6.58 -11.85 -8.22
C LEU A 382 7.55 -12.23 -9.36
N ALA A 383 7.82 -11.31 -10.29
CA ALA A 383 8.82 -11.50 -11.34
C ALA A 383 10.24 -11.63 -10.76
N ALA A 384 10.62 -10.72 -9.86
CA ALA A 384 11.89 -10.69 -9.14
C ALA A 384 12.13 -11.96 -8.32
N TYR A 385 11.10 -12.44 -7.62
CA TYR A 385 11.19 -13.68 -6.86
C TYR A 385 11.44 -14.90 -7.77
N SER A 386 11.01 -14.88 -9.02
CA SER A 386 11.37 -15.93 -9.99
C SER A 386 12.77 -15.74 -10.59
N ALA A 387 13.33 -14.53 -10.51
CA ALA A 387 14.58 -14.12 -11.16
C ALA A 387 15.84 -14.81 -10.61
N PHE A 388 15.79 -15.49 -9.46
CA PHE A 388 16.92 -16.32 -9.02
C PHE A 388 17.29 -17.41 -10.03
N LEU A 389 16.34 -17.80 -10.91
CA LEU A 389 16.59 -18.75 -12.00
C LEU A 389 17.27 -18.13 -13.22
N LEU A 390 17.42 -16.79 -13.29
CA LEU A 390 18.20 -16.10 -14.32
C LEU A 390 19.72 -16.27 -14.11
N VAL A 391 20.13 -16.75 -12.93
CA VAL A 391 21.53 -17.01 -12.62
C VAL A 391 22.09 -18.13 -13.51
N PRO A 392 23.38 -18.04 -13.93
CA PRO A 392 23.99 -19.00 -14.83
C PRO A 392 23.73 -20.45 -14.43
N THR A 393 23.42 -21.29 -15.41
CA THR A 393 23.12 -22.72 -15.22
C THR A 393 24.22 -23.45 -14.45
N GLY A 394 25.48 -23.07 -14.66
CA GLY A 394 26.63 -23.60 -13.92
C GLY A 394 26.52 -23.39 -12.40
N LEU A 395 26.20 -22.17 -11.96
CA LEU A 395 26.04 -21.88 -10.52
C LEU A 395 24.81 -22.60 -9.95
N ARG A 396 23.70 -22.67 -10.70
CA ARG A 396 22.49 -23.42 -10.27
C ARG A 396 22.78 -24.91 -10.07
N ARG A 397 23.49 -25.53 -11.02
CA ARG A 397 23.91 -26.94 -10.93
C ARG A 397 24.90 -27.15 -9.78
N TRP A 398 25.87 -26.25 -9.62
CA TRP A 398 26.81 -26.30 -8.50
C TRP A 398 26.09 -26.30 -7.13
N ILE A 399 25.10 -25.42 -6.93
CA ILE A 399 24.30 -25.39 -5.69
C ILE A 399 23.57 -26.74 -5.53
N ALA A 400 22.92 -27.24 -6.58
CA ALA A 400 22.17 -28.50 -6.53
C ALA A 400 23.06 -29.71 -6.19
N ASP A 401 24.23 -29.84 -6.84
CA ASP A 401 25.17 -30.94 -6.63
C ASP A 401 25.70 -30.94 -5.19
N ARG A 402 25.97 -29.76 -4.64
CA ARG A 402 26.48 -29.60 -3.27
C ARG A 402 25.40 -29.83 -2.21
N LEU A 403 24.14 -29.53 -2.50
CA LEU A 403 23.01 -29.93 -1.65
C LEU A 403 22.83 -31.46 -1.61
N GLU A 404 23.05 -32.16 -2.73
CA GLU A 404 23.05 -33.64 -2.78
C GLU A 404 24.21 -34.24 -1.99
N ALA A 405 25.41 -33.65 -2.10
CA ALA A 405 26.58 -34.04 -1.32
C ALA A 405 26.31 -33.91 0.19
N GLY A 406 25.64 -32.82 0.61
CA GLY A 406 25.19 -32.62 1.99
C GLY A 406 24.34 -33.75 2.54
N ALA A 407 23.39 -34.24 1.75
CA ALA A 407 22.53 -35.37 2.13
C ALA A 407 23.26 -36.72 2.13
N SER A 408 24.42 -36.79 1.48
CA SER A 408 25.23 -38.01 1.34
C SER A 408 26.36 -38.12 2.37
N GLY A 409 26.47 -37.15 3.29
CA GLY A 409 27.44 -37.15 4.39
C GLY A 409 28.45 -36.01 4.36
N ASP A 410 28.50 -35.22 3.29
CA ASP A 410 29.38 -34.03 3.20
C ASP A 410 28.64 -32.77 3.68
N GLU A 411 28.39 -32.72 4.99
CA GLU A 411 27.58 -31.65 5.59
C GLU A 411 28.12 -30.25 5.31
N GLU A 412 29.44 -30.10 5.26
CA GLU A 412 30.10 -28.80 5.07
C GLU A 412 29.73 -28.24 3.70
N ARG A 413 29.87 -29.05 2.64
CA ARG A 413 29.45 -28.66 1.28
C ARG A 413 27.96 -28.39 1.19
N GLY A 414 27.15 -29.18 1.90
CA GLY A 414 25.71 -28.95 2.02
C GLY A 414 25.37 -27.59 2.62
N LYS A 415 26.05 -27.22 3.72
CA LYS A 415 25.86 -25.93 4.41
C LYS A 415 26.27 -24.75 3.53
N TYR A 416 27.38 -24.83 2.80
CA TYR A 416 27.77 -23.78 1.83
C TYR A 416 26.74 -23.63 0.71
N ALA A 417 26.21 -24.73 0.19
CA ALA A 417 25.18 -24.68 -0.85
C ALA A 417 23.89 -24.06 -0.34
N ALA A 418 23.50 -24.38 0.90
CA ALA A 418 22.35 -23.76 1.56
C ALA A 418 22.56 -22.24 1.74
N ALA A 419 23.74 -21.81 2.19
CA ALA A 419 24.07 -20.38 2.32
C ALA A 419 24.04 -19.65 0.95
N ALA A 420 24.61 -20.26 -0.09
CA ALA A 420 24.55 -19.72 -1.45
C ALA A 420 23.12 -19.59 -1.96
N LEU A 421 22.26 -20.59 -1.71
CA LEU A 421 20.84 -20.54 -2.06
C LEU A 421 20.09 -19.45 -1.29
N ILE A 422 20.35 -19.30 0.01
CA ILE A 422 19.77 -18.24 0.86
C ILE A 422 20.12 -16.86 0.32
N LEU A 423 21.40 -16.60 0.05
CA LEU A 423 21.87 -15.32 -0.49
C LEU A 423 21.27 -15.04 -1.87
N LEU A 424 21.17 -16.06 -2.70
CA LEU A 424 20.57 -15.96 -4.02
C LEU A 424 19.08 -15.57 -3.93
N CYS A 425 18.31 -16.25 -3.10
CA CYS A 425 16.89 -15.94 -2.89
C CYS A 425 16.70 -14.56 -2.26
N ALA A 426 17.48 -14.22 -1.23
CA ALA A 426 17.45 -12.91 -0.60
C ALA A 426 17.71 -11.79 -1.61
N SER A 427 18.79 -11.92 -2.39
CA SER A 427 19.16 -10.93 -3.42
C SER A 427 18.08 -10.78 -4.50
N SER A 428 17.49 -11.90 -4.95
CA SER A 428 16.43 -11.86 -5.97
C SER A 428 15.18 -11.10 -5.52
N LEU A 429 14.89 -11.08 -4.22
CA LEU A 429 13.75 -10.37 -3.65
C LEU A 429 14.09 -8.92 -3.30
N SER A 430 15.23 -8.70 -2.62
CA SER A 430 15.57 -7.40 -2.05
C SER A 430 16.14 -6.42 -3.06
N LEU A 431 16.93 -6.85 -4.05
CA LEU A 431 17.57 -5.92 -4.99
C LEU A 431 16.55 -5.15 -5.82
N PRO A 432 15.49 -5.78 -6.38
CA PRO A 432 14.47 -5.02 -7.12
C PRO A 432 13.69 -4.04 -6.24
N LEU A 433 13.44 -4.39 -4.96
CA LEU A 433 12.87 -3.46 -3.98
C LEU A 433 13.75 -2.24 -3.77
N ILE A 434 15.04 -2.47 -3.51
CA ILE A 434 16.03 -1.42 -3.30
C ILE A 434 16.11 -0.52 -4.53
N VAL A 435 16.27 -1.11 -5.72
CA VAL A 435 16.38 -0.35 -6.99
C VAL A 435 15.14 0.50 -7.25
N MET A 436 13.94 -0.01 -6.96
CA MET A 436 12.72 0.76 -7.14
C MET A 436 12.56 1.87 -6.10
N ALA A 437 12.81 1.58 -4.84
CA ALA A 437 12.69 2.58 -3.80
C ALA A 437 13.73 3.70 -3.98
N GLU A 438 14.97 3.34 -4.32
CA GLU A 438 16.00 4.30 -4.75
C GLU A 438 15.60 5.03 -6.02
N GLY A 439 14.99 4.35 -7.00
CA GLY A 439 14.46 4.97 -8.20
C GLY A 439 13.38 6.02 -7.90
N ALA A 440 12.45 5.69 -7.00
CA ALA A 440 11.38 6.59 -6.56
C ALA A 440 11.92 7.76 -5.73
N LEU A 441 12.85 7.50 -4.81
CA LEU A 441 13.55 8.52 -4.05
C LEU A 441 14.35 9.42 -4.99
N GLN A 442 15.11 8.88 -5.93
CA GLN A 442 15.82 9.69 -6.92
C GLN A 442 14.87 10.47 -7.82
N LEU A 443 13.71 9.93 -8.19
CA LEU A 443 12.70 10.67 -8.93
C LEU A 443 12.16 11.86 -8.11
N TRP A 444 12.00 11.68 -6.79
CA TRP A 444 11.38 12.66 -5.90
C TRP A 444 12.36 13.72 -5.37
N SER A 445 13.54 13.30 -4.91
CA SER A 445 14.52 14.16 -4.24
C SER A 445 15.84 14.29 -4.99
N GLY A 446 16.24 13.30 -5.80
CA GLY A 446 17.60 13.23 -6.37
C GLY A 446 17.80 13.79 -7.78
N ARG A 447 16.76 13.78 -8.62
CA ARG A 447 16.81 14.22 -10.04
C ARG A 447 15.83 15.35 -10.28
N ALA A 448 16.29 16.58 -10.02
CA ALA A 448 15.55 17.79 -10.28
C ALA A 448 14.95 17.80 -11.70
N ASP A 449 15.67 17.36 -12.72
CA ASP A 449 15.18 17.38 -14.11
C ASP A 449 13.90 16.57 -14.34
N LEU A 450 13.81 15.35 -13.78
CA LEU A 450 12.63 14.49 -13.96
C LEU A 450 11.46 15.01 -13.16
N ARG A 451 11.68 15.33 -11.89
CA ARG A 451 10.67 15.95 -11.02
C ARG A 451 10.14 17.23 -11.63
N ASP A 452 11.02 18.14 -12.03
CA ASP A 452 10.67 19.45 -12.57
C ASP A 452 10.02 19.30 -13.95
N GLY A 453 10.40 18.29 -14.74
CA GLY A 453 9.69 17.87 -15.95
C GLY A 453 8.24 17.47 -15.68
N THR A 454 8.00 16.59 -14.70
CA THR A 454 6.66 16.19 -14.27
C THR A 454 5.86 17.38 -13.73
N LEU A 455 6.47 18.22 -12.87
CA LEU A 455 5.81 19.41 -12.32
C LEU A 455 5.46 20.43 -13.41
N ARG A 456 6.32 20.63 -14.43
CA ARG A 456 6.00 21.48 -15.59
C ARG A 456 4.78 20.98 -16.36
N LEU A 457 4.64 19.66 -16.52
CA LEU A 457 3.46 19.07 -17.14
C LEU A 457 2.21 19.29 -16.30
N CYS A 458 2.31 19.12 -14.97
CA CYS A 458 1.23 19.43 -14.03
C CYS A 458 0.84 20.92 -14.04
N GLU A 459 1.81 21.82 -14.10
CA GLU A 459 1.58 23.27 -14.22
C GLU A 459 0.89 23.63 -15.52
N TRP A 460 1.42 23.14 -16.65
CA TRP A 460 0.80 23.36 -17.95
C TRP A 460 -0.66 22.89 -17.95
N PHE A 461 -0.92 21.71 -17.39
CA PHE A 461 -2.27 21.17 -17.27
C PHE A 461 -3.16 21.99 -16.34
N THR A 462 -2.62 22.47 -15.22
CA THR A 462 -3.32 23.35 -14.27
C THR A 462 -3.71 24.68 -14.92
N LEU A 463 -2.77 25.31 -15.62
CA LEU A 463 -3.01 26.55 -16.35
C LEU A 463 -4.02 26.36 -17.48
N TRP A 464 -3.95 25.24 -18.20
CA TRP A 464 -4.92 24.90 -19.23
C TRP A 464 -6.33 24.72 -18.65
N LEU A 465 -6.48 23.98 -17.54
CA LEU A 465 -7.76 23.81 -16.87
C LEU A 465 -8.31 25.12 -16.30
N GLY A 466 -7.44 25.99 -15.78
CA GLY A 466 -7.82 27.30 -15.26
C GLY A 466 -8.43 28.24 -16.30
N GLN A 467 -8.31 27.94 -17.60
CA GLN A 467 -9.03 28.67 -18.66
C GLN A 467 -10.53 28.33 -18.72
N PHE A 468 -10.95 27.25 -18.04
CA PHE A 468 -12.32 26.74 -18.02
C PHE A 468 -12.99 26.83 -16.65
N ALA A 469 -12.23 27.18 -15.60
CA ALA A 469 -12.72 27.44 -14.26
C ALA A 469 -13.10 28.91 -14.12
#